data_AF-A0A931CV91-F1
#
_entry.id   AF-A0A931CV91-F1
#
_cell.length_a   1.000
_cell.length_b   1.000
_cell.length_c   1.000
_cell.angle_alpha   90.00
_cell.angle_beta   90.00
_cell.angle_gamma   90.00
#
_symmetry.space_group_name_H-M   'P 1'
#
loop_
_entity.id
_entity.type
_entity.pdbx_description
1 polymer ?
#
loop_
_entity_poly.entity_id
_entity_poly.type
_entity_poly.pdbx_seq_one_letter_code
_entity_poly.pdbx_strand_id
1 'polypeptide(L)'
;MVHYDLAILGSGSGNSLPGPQWAGRKIAIIDGGTFGGTCLNVGCIPTKMFVYPADLAAGAREAGRLGVHAEVNDVHWRAIRDRIFSRIDAISAGGMEYRAHGEPNITLYAEHAEFTDPKALLTSGGTEITADQIVVAAGSRPVVPDFPGNDHPRVHTSDTVMRVDELPAKVLIVGGGFIAAEFGHVFSALGSEVVMLTRSPGLLKTQDAEISRRFEEQVSGHWDIRHGYQVASVRSVESTPETHGRERVCVELAPVSGSANARASIEVDLVLMATGRRPNTDLLNIKATGFDLAVNGRLRVDKYQRVLTGGRPTTGVWALGDISSDFQLKHVANHEARTVSHNLLNPEQLRASDQRFVPEAVFTRPQIAKVGMTEAQALADGARRGIEVVTAIQDYGSTAYGWAMEDTSGVVKLIAEKDSGLLLGAHIMGHEASLLIQPLIQAMSFGLDARTMARGQYWIHPALTEVVENALLSLKVS
;
A
#
# COMPACT_ATOMS: atom_id res chain seq x y z
N MET A 1 -22.95 -26.10 16.84
CA MET A 1 -22.46 -24.79 17.32
C MET A 1 -21.35 -24.97 18.35
N VAL A 2 -20.15 -24.44 18.06
CA VAL A 2 -18.98 -24.41 18.98
C VAL A 2 -18.78 -22.97 19.46
N HIS A 3 -18.50 -22.78 20.75
CA HIS A 3 -18.35 -21.46 21.36
C HIS A 3 -16.89 -21.17 21.77
N TYR A 4 -16.46 -19.93 21.54
CA TYR A 4 -15.10 -19.43 21.77
C TYR A 4 -15.09 -18.13 22.58
N ASP A 5 -14.01 -17.88 23.32
CA ASP A 5 -13.81 -16.59 23.98
C ASP A 5 -13.46 -15.49 22.95
N LEU A 6 -12.77 -15.87 21.87
CA LEU A 6 -12.36 -14.96 20.79
C LEU A 6 -12.41 -15.68 19.43
N ALA A 7 -13.09 -15.08 18.45
CA ALA A 7 -12.99 -15.47 17.05
C ALA A 7 -12.31 -14.37 16.23
N ILE A 8 -11.36 -14.75 15.38
CA ILE A 8 -10.59 -13.85 14.52
C ILE A 8 -10.83 -14.26 13.06
N LEU A 9 -11.43 -13.37 12.27
CA LEU A 9 -11.67 -13.57 10.85
C LEU A 9 -10.51 -12.95 10.06
N GLY A 10 -9.61 -13.78 9.54
CA GLY A 10 -8.45 -13.39 8.74
C GLY A 10 -7.11 -13.50 9.50
N SER A 11 -6.15 -14.16 8.86
CA SER A 11 -4.82 -14.47 9.41
C SER A 11 -3.73 -13.43 9.07
N GLY A 12 -4.13 -12.27 8.53
CA GLY A 12 -3.22 -11.14 8.32
C GLY A 12 -2.79 -10.50 9.64
N SER A 13 -3.09 -9.21 9.83
CA SER A 13 -2.81 -8.55 11.12
C SER A 13 -3.62 -9.14 12.29
N GLY A 14 -4.74 -9.83 12.03
CA GLY A 14 -5.50 -10.53 13.07
C GLY A 14 -4.70 -11.63 13.76
N ASN A 15 -3.76 -12.27 13.06
CA ASN A 15 -2.94 -13.36 13.60
C ASN A 15 -1.95 -12.90 14.69
N SER A 16 -1.78 -11.60 14.93
CA SER A 16 -0.94 -11.09 16.04
C SER A 16 -1.70 -10.89 17.35
N LEU A 17 -3.02 -11.13 17.38
CA LEU A 17 -3.84 -10.93 18.57
C LEU A 17 -3.72 -12.05 19.62
N PRO A 18 -3.62 -13.34 19.23
CA PRO A 18 -3.34 -14.39 20.19
C PRO A 18 -1.97 -14.18 20.82
N GLY A 19 -1.89 -14.39 22.13
CA GLY A 19 -0.68 -14.23 22.92
C GLY A 19 -0.85 -14.80 24.33
N PRO A 20 0.19 -14.75 25.18
CA PRO A 20 0.18 -15.36 26.52
C PRO A 20 -0.98 -14.92 27.41
N GLN A 21 -1.47 -13.69 27.24
CA GLN A 21 -2.64 -13.15 27.95
C GLN A 21 -3.95 -13.91 27.70
N TRP A 22 -4.02 -14.71 26.62
CA TRP A 22 -5.17 -15.53 26.26
C TRP A 22 -5.00 -17.00 26.67
N ALA A 23 -3.96 -17.33 27.44
CA ALA A 23 -3.75 -18.69 27.94
C ALA A 23 -4.99 -19.21 28.66
N GLY A 24 -5.42 -20.42 28.30
CA GLY A 24 -6.63 -21.06 28.85
C GLY A 24 -7.96 -20.60 28.25
N ARG A 25 -7.97 -19.57 27.38
CA ARG A 25 -9.16 -19.13 26.62
C ARG A 25 -9.17 -19.74 25.24
N LYS A 26 -10.34 -20.19 24.78
CA LYS A 26 -10.56 -20.79 23.47
C LYS A 26 -10.58 -19.71 22.39
N ILE A 27 -9.71 -19.85 21.39
CA ILE A 27 -9.64 -18.95 20.25
C ILE A 27 -9.96 -19.72 18.97
N ALA A 28 -10.81 -19.14 18.12
CA ALA A 28 -10.96 -19.55 16.72
C ALA A 28 -10.22 -18.56 15.82
N ILE A 29 -9.36 -19.06 14.94
CA ILE A 29 -8.84 -18.29 13.80
C ILE A 29 -9.48 -18.87 12.55
N ILE A 30 -10.11 -18.04 11.72
CA ILE A 30 -10.77 -18.46 10.49
C ILE A 30 -10.13 -17.74 9.31
N ASP A 31 -9.57 -18.50 8.37
CA ASP A 31 -9.03 -17.96 7.11
C ASP A 31 -9.04 -19.02 6.00
N GLY A 32 -9.82 -18.78 4.95
CA GLY A 32 -9.89 -19.64 3.76
C GLY A 32 -8.89 -19.28 2.66
N GLY A 33 -8.10 -18.22 2.84
CA GLY A 33 -7.08 -17.79 1.90
C GLY A 33 -5.69 -18.33 2.24
N THR A 34 -4.67 -17.80 1.58
CA THR A 34 -3.27 -18.10 1.93
C THR A 34 -2.94 -17.49 3.30
N PHE A 35 -2.50 -18.34 4.23
CA PHE A 35 -2.24 -17.96 5.61
C PHE A 35 -1.20 -16.83 5.72
N GLY A 36 -1.42 -15.88 6.63
CA GLY A 36 -0.61 -14.66 6.78
C GLY A 36 -1.13 -13.44 5.99
N GLY A 37 -2.16 -13.64 5.16
CA GLY A 37 -2.88 -12.58 4.45
C GLY A 37 -2.07 -11.86 3.35
N THR A 38 -2.60 -10.75 2.87
CA THR A 38 -2.10 -10.03 1.67
C THR A 38 -0.64 -9.60 1.79
N CYS A 39 -0.28 -8.94 2.89
CA CYS A 39 1.05 -8.31 3.04
C CYS A 39 2.20 -9.31 2.90
N LEU A 40 2.06 -10.51 3.47
CA LEU A 40 3.07 -11.56 3.41
C LEU A 40 3.13 -12.21 2.02
N ASN A 41 1.97 -12.56 1.47
CA ASN A 41 1.91 -13.49 0.35
C ASN A 41 1.88 -12.80 -1.02
N VAL A 42 1.22 -11.65 -1.12
CA VAL A 42 0.82 -11.05 -2.40
C VAL A 42 0.83 -9.51 -2.39
N GLY A 43 1.59 -8.92 -1.46
CA GLY A 43 1.59 -7.47 -1.24
C GLY A 43 2.96 -6.95 -0.85
N CYS A 44 3.03 -6.20 0.25
CA CYS A 44 4.19 -5.37 0.60
C CYS A 44 5.53 -6.12 0.61
N ILE A 45 5.59 -7.31 1.23
CA ILE A 45 6.85 -8.07 1.37
C ILE A 45 7.40 -8.51 0.00
N PRO A 46 6.68 -9.32 -0.81
CA PRO A 46 7.20 -9.76 -2.10
C PRO A 46 7.49 -8.58 -3.03
N THR A 47 6.62 -7.57 -3.10
CA THR A 47 6.89 -6.39 -3.93
C THR A 47 8.22 -5.72 -3.57
N LYS A 48 8.55 -5.59 -2.27
CA LYS A 48 9.81 -4.93 -1.84
C LYS A 48 11.03 -5.81 -2.14
N MET A 49 10.84 -7.12 -2.11
CA MET A 49 11.88 -8.06 -2.53
C MET A 49 12.13 -8.07 -4.05
N PHE A 50 11.16 -7.61 -4.86
CA PHE A 50 11.32 -7.33 -6.30
C PHE A 50 11.87 -5.92 -6.57
N VAL A 51 11.48 -4.91 -5.79
CA VAL A 51 12.01 -3.54 -5.93
C VAL A 51 13.52 -3.50 -5.70
N TYR A 52 14.03 -4.23 -4.71
CA TYR A 52 15.46 -4.19 -4.42
C TYR A 52 16.38 -4.59 -5.61
N PRO A 53 16.19 -5.73 -6.29
CA PRO A 53 16.97 -6.04 -7.50
C PRO A 53 16.69 -5.06 -8.65
N ALA A 54 15.46 -4.52 -8.76
CA ALA A 54 15.15 -3.47 -9.73
C ALA A 54 15.98 -2.19 -9.48
N ASP A 55 16.14 -1.78 -8.21
CA ASP A 55 17.00 -0.66 -7.82
C ASP A 55 18.47 -0.91 -8.17
N LEU A 56 18.97 -2.13 -7.98
CA LEU A 56 20.34 -2.49 -8.37
C LEU A 56 20.54 -2.39 -9.89
N ALA A 57 19.58 -2.92 -10.67
CA ALA A 57 19.65 -2.89 -12.12
C ALA A 57 19.59 -1.46 -12.68
N ALA A 58 18.68 -0.63 -12.14
CA ALA A 58 18.61 0.78 -12.47
C ALA A 58 19.88 1.53 -11.99
N GLY A 59 20.42 1.16 -10.83
CA GLY A 59 21.62 1.75 -10.24
C GLY A 59 22.83 1.63 -11.17
N ALA A 60 23.06 0.44 -11.71
CA ALA A 60 24.12 0.19 -12.68
C ALA A 60 24.01 1.08 -13.93
N ARG A 61 22.79 1.25 -14.48
CA ARG A 61 22.57 2.10 -15.67
C ARG A 61 22.78 3.58 -15.40
N GLU A 62 22.49 4.05 -14.19
CA GLU A 62 22.68 5.46 -13.81
C GLU A 62 24.10 5.79 -13.37
N ALA A 63 24.91 4.79 -12.99
CA ALA A 63 26.25 4.97 -12.43
C ALA A 63 27.21 5.75 -13.34
N GLY A 64 26.98 5.71 -14.66
CA GLY A 64 27.79 6.44 -15.65
C GLY A 64 27.82 7.95 -15.42
N ARG A 65 26.77 8.54 -14.84
CA ARG A 65 26.73 9.98 -14.51
C ARG A 65 27.78 10.38 -13.46
N LEU A 66 28.22 9.41 -12.64
CA LEU A 66 29.24 9.57 -11.61
C LEU A 66 30.62 9.10 -12.09
N GLY A 67 30.78 8.82 -13.38
CA GLY A 67 32.03 8.30 -13.94
C GLY A 67 32.31 6.82 -13.63
N VAL A 68 31.30 6.06 -13.17
CA VAL A 68 31.42 4.61 -12.93
C VAL A 68 30.73 3.85 -14.06
N HIS A 69 31.50 3.09 -14.82
CA HIS A 69 30.97 2.21 -15.86
C HIS A 69 30.52 0.89 -15.25
N ALA A 70 29.22 0.60 -15.34
CA ALA A 70 28.61 -0.65 -14.90
C ALA A 70 27.53 -1.07 -15.92
N GLU A 71 27.42 -2.37 -16.16
CA GLU A 71 26.45 -2.94 -17.09
C GLU A 71 25.66 -4.07 -16.42
N VAL A 72 24.38 -4.18 -16.77
CA VAL A 72 23.53 -5.31 -16.38
C VAL A 72 23.46 -6.25 -17.56
N ASN A 73 24.21 -7.36 -17.50
CA ASN A 73 24.32 -8.31 -18.61
C ASN A 73 23.06 -9.17 -18.79
N ASP A 74 22.43 -9.57 -17.68
CA ASP A 74 21.24 -10.42 -17.70
C ASP A 74 20.39 -10.22 -16.44
N VAL A 75 19.08 -10.50 -16.55
CA VAL A 75 18.11 -10.48 -15.45
C VAL A 75 17.38 -11.83 -15.40
N HIS A 76 17.74 -12.65 -14.41
CA HIS A 76 17.10 -13.95 -14.19
C HIS A 76 15.80 -13.80 -13.37
N TRP A 77 14.70 -13.42 -14.02
CA TRP A 77 13.38 -13.24 -13.38
C TRP A 77 12.95 -14.45 -12.54
N ARG A 78 13.05 -15.67 -13.08
CA ARG A 78 12.71 -16.91 -12.37
C ARG A 78 13.50 -17.06 -11.07
N ALA A 79 14.80 -16.78 -11.09
CA ALA A 79 15.63 -16.85 -9.88
C ALA A 79 15.22 -15.82 -8.83
N ILE A 80 14.85 -14.60 -9.25
CA ILE A 80 14.32 -13.56 -8.34
C ILE A 80 13.01 -14.04 -7.72
N ARG A 81 12.05 -14.48 -8.53
CA ARG A 81 10.74 -14.99 -8.12
C ARG A 81 10.88 -16.17 -7.16
N ASP A 82 11.67 -17.18 -7.53
CA ASP A 82 11.78 -18.42 -6.77
C ASP A 82 12.47 -18.19 -5.43
N ARG A 83 13.48 -17.31 -5.35
CA ARG A 83 14.08 -16.86 -4.09
C ARG A 83 13.07 -16.17 -3.16
N ILE A 84 12.15 -15.40 -3.73
CA ILE A 84 11.11 -14.68 -2.97
C ILE A 84 10.09 -15.67 -2.42
N PHE A 85 9.50 -16.49 -3.29
CA PHE A 85 8.37 -17.34 -2.92
C PHE A 85 8.77 -18.62 -2.19
N SER A 86 9.96 -19.18 -2.42
CA SER A 86 10.48 -20.27 -1.56
C SER A 86 10.56 -19.87 -0.09
N ARG A 87 10.89 -18.60 0.20
CA ARG A 87 10.90 -18.04 1.56
C ARG A 87 9.50 -17.76 2.08
N ILE A 88 8.70 -17.03 1.31
CA ILE A 88 7.36 -16.60 1.73
C ILE A 88 6.45 -17.79 1.96
N ASP A 89 6.45 -18.76 1.04
CA ASP A 89 5.57 -19.93 1.11
C ASP A 89 5.94 -20.81 2.31
N ALA A 90 7.24 -20.96 2.61
CA ALA A 90 7.70 -21.66 3.82
C ALA A 90 7.28 -20.94 5.11
N ILE A 91 7.36 -19.61 5.17
CA ILE A 91 6.91 -18.82 6.33
C ILE A 91 5.39 -18.92 6.51
N SER A 92 4.63 -18.83 5.43
CA SER A 92 3.16 -18.96 5.45
C SER A 92 2.75 -20.35 5.95
N ALA A 93 3.31 -21.42 5.36
CA ALA A 93 3.04 -22.80 5.76
C ALA A 93 3.45 -23.07 7.21
N GLY A 94 4.63 -22.61 7.64
CA GLY A 94 5.07 -22.76 9.03
C GLY A 94 4.19 -22.01 10.03
N GLY A 95 3.72 -20.82 9.67
CA GLY A 95 2.78 -20.05 10.50
C GLY A 95 1.40 -20.73 10.61
N MET A 96 0.92 -21.33 9.52
CA MET A 96 -0.32 -22.12 9.50
C MET A 96 -0.20 -23.34 10.40
N GLU A 97 0.87 -24.12 10.23
CA GLU A 97 1.17 -25.32 11.03
C GLU A 97 1.24 -24.98 12.53
N TYR A 98 1.95 -23.89 12.87
CA TYR A 98 2.04 -23.42 14.25
C TYR A 98 0.67 -23.09 14.85
N ARG A 99 -0.24 -22.44 14.11
CA ARG A 99 -1.60 -22.14 14.63
C ARG A 99 -2.52 -23.36 14.62
N ALA A 100 -2.31 -24.32 13.73
CA ALA A 100 -3.11 -25.54 13.67
C ALA A 100 -2.76 -26.53 14.78
N HIS A 101 -1.47 -26.63 15.15
CA HIS A 101 -0.96 -27.71 15.99
C HIS A 101 -0.07 -27.27 17.17
N GLY A 102 0.40 -26.02 17.19
CA GLY A 102 1.34 -25.53 18.19
C GLY A 102 0.71 -25.05 19.50
N GLU A 103 -0.58 -24.70 19.50
CA GLU A 103 -1.27 -24.08 20.64
C GLU A 103 -2.60 -24.77 20.96
N PRO A 104 -2.73 -25.44 22.13
CA PRO A 104 -3.89 -26.30 22.43
C PRO A 104 -5.21 -25.54 22.62
N ASN A 105 -5.15 -24.23 22.86
CA ASN A 105 -6.33 -23.40 23.06
C ASN A 105 -6.77 -22.65 21.78
N ILE A 106 -6.09 -22.86 20.66
CA ILE A 106 -6.43 -22.25 19.37
C ILE A 106 -6.92 -23.33 18.41
N THR A 107 -8.02 -23.04 17.72
CA THR A 107 -8.51 -23.83 16.58
C THR A 107 -8.39 -23.01 15.32
N LEU A 108 -7.64 -23.51 14.33
CA LEU A 108 -7.58 -22.93 12.99
C LEU A 108 -8.65 -23.58 12.10
N TYR A 109 -9.53 -22.75 11.56
CA TYR A 109 -10.44 -23.10 10.48
C TYR A 109 -9.85 -22.56 9.17
N ALA A 110 -9.21 -23.43 8.40
CA ALA A 110 -8.64 -23.11 7.08
C ALA A 110 -9.73 -23.05 6.00
N GLU A 111 -10.78 -22.28 6.28
CA GLU A 111 -12.03 -22.24 5.54
C GLU A 111 -12.55 -20.81 5.42
N HIS A 112 -13.35 -20.55 4.39
CA HIS A 112 -14.13 -19.32 4.35
C HIS A 112 -15.26 -19.37 5.39
N ALA A 113 -15.67 -18.21 5.90
CA ALA A 113 -16.83 -18.12 6.77
C ALA A 113 -17.62 -16.84 6.52
N GLU A 114 -18.91 -16.94 6.77
CA GLU A 114 -19.86 -15.85 6.64
C GLU A 114 -20.59 -15.63 7.96
N PHE A 115 -21.02 -14.40 8.23
CA PHE A 115 -21.88 -14.12 9.37
C PHE A 115 -23.29 -14.67 9.13
N THR A 116 -23.84 -15.28 10.18
CA THR A 116 -25.27 -15.66 10.25
C THR A 116 -26.04 -14.78 11.23
N ASP A 117 -25.32 -14.10 12.14
CA ASP A 117 -25.82 -13.18 13.17
C ASP A 117 -24.64 -12.29 13.62
N PRO A 118 -24.84 -11.11 14.27
CA PRO A 118 -23.75 -10.30 14.83
C PRO A 118 -22.66 -11.07 15.61
N LYS A 119 -23.01 -12.20 16.24
CA LYS A 119 -22.11 -13.02 17.05
C LYS A 119 -21.97 -14.48 16.61
N ALA A 120 -22.41 -14.80 15.40
CA ALA A 120 -22.35 -16.15 14.86
C ALA A 120 -21.81 -16.18 13.43
N LEU A 121 -21.00 -17.20 13.15
CA LEU A 121 -20.34 -17.45 11.88
C LEU A 121 -20.66 -18.87 11.43
N LEU A 122 -20.81 -19.05 10.12
CA LEU A 122 -20.89 -20.35 9.47
C LEU A 122 -19.68 -20.50 8.55
N THR A 123 -18.86 -21.50 8.84
CA THR A 123 -17.75 -21.90 7.96
C THR A 123 -18.26 -22.64 6.73
N SER A 124 -17.52 -22.60 5.63
CA SER A 124 -17.87 -23.30 4.39
C SER A 124 -17.96 -24.82 4.56
N GLY A 125 -17.25 -25.40 5.54
CA GLY A 125 -17.36 -26.80 5.93
C GLY A 125 -18.58 -27.13 6.79
N GLY A 126 -19.42 -26.14 7.11
CA GLY A 126 -20.68 -26.33 7.85
C GLY A 126 -20.56 -26.23 9.37
N THR A 127 -19.39 -25.83 9.90
CA THR A 127 -19.25 -25.58 11.35
C THR A 127 -19.82 -24.23 11.72
N GLU A 128 -20.80 -24.23 12.62
CA GLU A 128 -21.33 -23.02 13.27
C GLU A 128 -20.46 -22.63 14.47
N ILE A 129 -20.00 -21.38 14.48
CA ILE A 129 -19.11 -20.79 15.48
C ILE A 129 -19.81 -19.60 16.14
N THR A 130 -19.77 -19.50 17.47
CA THR A 130 -20.11 -18.28 18.21
C THR A 130 -18.93 -17.84 19.09
N ALA A 131 -18.87 -16.55 19.41
CA ALA A 131 -17.81 -16.07 20.31
C ALA A 131 -18.20 -14.84 21.14
N ASP A 132 -17.63 -14.73 22.34
CA ASP A 132 -17.78 -13.56 23.21
C ASP A 132 -17.19 -12.30 22.55
N GLN A 133 -16.00 -12.44 21.95
CA GLN A 133 -15.34 -11.40 21.18
C GLN A 133 -15.13 -11.86 19.73
N ILE A 134 -15.42 -10.98 18.77
CA ILE A 134 -15.13 -11.21 17.34
C ILE A 134 -14.26 -10.07 16.84
N VAL A 135 -13.16 -10.41 16.15
CA VAL A 135 -12.33 -9.44 15.44
C VAL A 135 -12.38 -9.73 13.95
N VAL A 136 -12.91 -8.77 13.18
CA VAL A 136 -12.94 -8.82 11.72
C VAL A 136 -11.64 -8.22 11.18
N ALA A 137 -10.76 -9.07 10.66
CA ALA A 137 -9.46 -8.71 10.08
C ALA A 137 -9.31 -9.26 8.64
N ALA A 138 -10.43 -9.36 7.91
CA ALA A 138 -10.54 -10.02 6.60
C ALA A 138 -9.90 -9.24 5.43
N GLY A 139 -9.34 -8.05 5.68
CA GLY A 139 -8.57 -7.29 4.70
C GLY A 139 -9.35 -6.85 3.46
N SER A 140 -8.64 -6.75 2.33
CA SER A 140 -9.12 -6.28 1.04
C SER A 140 -8.59 -7.13 -0.11
N ARG A 141 -9.18 -7.01 -1.30
CA ARG A 141 -8.72 -7.66 -2.54
C ARG A 141 -8.67 -6.68 -3.72
N PRO A 142 -7.85 -6.95 -4.77
CA PRO A 142 -7.81 -6.12 -5.97
C PRO A 142 -9.16 -5.99 -6.67
N VAL A 143 -9.37 -4.88 -7.36
CA VAL A 143 -10.53 -4.68 -8.23
C VAL A 143 -10.11 -4.89 -9.69
N VAL A 144 -10.81 -5.78 -10.37
CA VAL A 144 -10.75 -5.94 -11.82
C VAL A 144 -12.01 -5.31 -12.41
N PRO A 145 -11.89 -4.27 -13.25
CA PRO A 145 -13.05 -3.69 -13.93
C PRO A 145 -13.78 -4.70 -14.82
N ASP A 146 -15.06 -4.47 -15.05
CA ASP A 146 -15.86 -5.29 -15.95
C ASP A 146 -15.65 -4.85 -17.41
N PHE A 147 -15.09 -5.74 -18.23
CA PHE A 147 -14.92 -5.58 -19.66
C PHE A 147 -14.73 -6.97 -20.32
N PRO A 148 -15.06 -7.14 -21.60
CA PRO A 148 -14.83 -8.40 -22.32
C PRO A 148 -13.35 -8.84 -22.28
N GLY A 149 -13.08 -10.02 -21.72
CA GLY A 149 -11.73 -10.58 -21.56
C GLY A 149 -11.01 -10.16 -20.28
N ASN A 150 -11.73 -9.65 -19.26
CA ASN A 150 -11.16 -9.33 -17.95
C ASN A 150 -10.72 -10.55 -17.13
N ASP A 151 -11.19 -11.74 -17.49
CA ASP A 151 -10.83 -13.05 -16.96
C ASP A 151 -9.73 -13.76 -17.78
N HIS A 152 -9.21 -13.11 -18.83
CA HIS A 152 -8.17 -13.69 -19.67
C HIS A 152 -6.93 -14.04 -18.82
N PRO A 153 -6.25 -15.20 -19.04
CA PRO A 153 -5.11 -15.64 -18.22
C PRO A 153 -3.91 -14.69 -18.15
N ARG A 154 -3.83 -13.73 -19.09
CA ARG A 154 -2.81 -12.67 -19.16
C ARG A 154 -3.25 -11.34 -18.56
N VAL A 155 -4.45 -11.28 -17.98
CA VAL A 155 -4.91 -10.18 -17.14
C VAL A 155 -4.63 -10.56 -15.69
N HIS A 156 -3.64 -9.89 -15.12
CA HIS A 156 -3.19 -10.11 -13.75
C HIS A 156 -3.63 -8.98 -12.84
N THR A 157 -3.60 -9.26 -11.54
CA THR A 157 -3.68 -8.24 -10.49
C THR A 157 -2.35 -8.20 -9.73
N SER A 158 -2.25 -7.32 -8.74
CA SER A 158 -1.13 -7.39 -7.77
C SER A 158 -0.95 -8.78 -7.17
N ASP A 159 -2.03 -9.56 -7.07
CA ASP A 159 -2.01 -10.84 -6.38
C ASP A 159 -1.41 -11.96 -7.23
N THR A 160 -1.44 -11.83 -8.55
CA THR A 160 -0.98 -12.90 -9.47
C THR A 160 0.27 -12.51 -10.27
N VAL A 161 0.51 -11.22 -10.50
CA VAL A 161 1.57 -10.75 -11.41
C VAL A 161 2.99 -11.11 -10.94
N MET A 162 3.23 -11.18 -9.63
CA MET A 162 4.55 -11.48 -9.09
C MET A 162 5.00 -12.93 -9.32
N ARG A 163 4.05 -13.84 -9.63
CA ARG A 163 4.34 -15.26 -9.83
C ARG A 163 4.42 -15.68 -11.29
N VAL A 164 4.34 -14.74 -12.24
CA VAL A 164 4.46 -15.05 -13.67
C VAL A 164 5.79 -15.74 -13.98
N ASP A 165 5.77 -16.59 -15.00
CA ASP A 165 6.90 -17.46 -15.33
C ASP A 165 8.09 -16.75 -15.94
N GLU A 166 7.84 -15.74 -16.75
CA GLU A 166 8.86 -14.99 -17.47
C GLU A 166 8.64 -13.49 -17.28
N LEU A 167 9.72 -12.73 -17.35
CA LEU A 167 9.63 -11.28 -17.44
C LEU A 167 8.94 -10.90 -18.76
N PRO A 168 7.81 -10.18 -18.74
CA PRO A 168 7.18 -9.72 -19.98
C PRO A 168 8.13 -8.75 -20.71
N ALA A 169 8.24 -8.87 -22.03
CA ALA A 169 8.92 -7.87 -22.83
C ALA A 169 8.14 -6.56 -22.85
N LYS A 170 6.79 -6.62 -22.86
CA LYS A 170 5.92 -5.45 -22.81
C LYS A 170 4.72 -5.67 -21.89
N VAL A 171 4.48 -4.73 -20.98
CA VAL A 171 3.39 -4.79 -19.98
C VAL A 171 2.51 -3.54 -20.05
N LEU A 172 1.19 -3.75 -20.07
CA LEU A 172 0.21 -2.69 -19.86
C LEU A 172 -0.20 -2.67 -18.38
N ILE A 173 0.07 -1.57 -17.68
CA ILE A 173 -0.36 -1.38 -16.28
C ILE A 173 -1.54 -0.41 -16.27
N VAL A 174 -2.68 -0.85 -15.73
CA VAL A 174 -3.92 -0.07 -15.67
C VAL A 174 -4.14 0.45 -14.25
N GLY A 175 -3.92 1.75 -14.05
CA GLY A 175 -4.01 2.43 -12.77
C GLY A 175 -2.89 3.47 -12.60
N GLY A 176 -3.14 4.51 -11.79
CA GLY A 176 -2.15 5.55 -11.50
C GLY A 176 -1.73 5.61 -10.03
N GLY A 177 -2.04 4.57 -9.24
CA GLY A 177 -1.74 4.52 -7.81
C GLY A 177 -0.36 3.94 -7.50
N PHE A 178 -0.02 3.84 -6.21
CA PHE A 178 1.29 3.37 -5.75
C PHE A 178 1.62 1.94 -6.23
N ILE A 179 0.64 1.02 -6.27
CA ILE A 179 0.84 -0.34 -6.79
C ILE A 179 1.29 -0.29 -8.26
N ALA A 180 0.61 0.54 -9.07
CA ALA A 180 0.95 0.69 -10.48
C ALA A 180 2.36 1.26 -10.65
N ALA A 181 2.70 2.30 -9.88
CA ALA A 181 4.01 2.94 -9.93
C ALA A 181 5.14 1.97 -9.53
N GLU A 182 4.97 1.20 -8.45
CA GLU A 182 5.98 0.23 -7.98
C GLU A 182 6.21 -0.89 -8.99
N PHE A 183 5.14 -1.45 -9.58
CA PHE A 183 5.30 -2.44 -10.64
C PHE A 183 5.84 -1.83 -11.93
N GLY A 184 5.50 -0.59 -12.26
CA GLY A 184 6.11 0.16 -13.36
C GLY A 184 7.62 0.25 -13.19
N HIS A 185 8.09 0.56 -11.98
CA HIS A 185 9.51 0.55 -11.65
C HIS A 185 10.11 -0.86 -11.77
N VAL A 186 9.53 -1.86 -11.12
CA VAL A 186 10.05 -3.25 -11.16
C VAL A 186 10.20 -3.74 -12.60
N PHE A 187 9.17 -3.60 -13.44
CA PHE A 187 9.21 -4.08 -14.82
C PHE A 187 10.17 -3.26 -15.68
N SER A 188 10.06 -1.94 -15.66
CA SER A 188 10.92 -1.07 -16.46
C SER A 188 12.39 -1.22 -16.11
N ALA A 189 12.72 -1.25 -14.81
CA ALA A 189 14.09 -1.37 -14.36
C ALA A 189 14.71 -2.75 -14.64
N LEU A 190 13.90 -3.79 -14.76
CA LEU A 190 14.34 -5.13 -15.12
C LEU A 190 14.33 -5.40 -16.63
N GLY A 191 13.88 -4.44 -17.45
CA GLY A 191 14.02 -4.46 -18.92
C GLY A 191 12.73 -4.57 -19.71
N SER A 192 11.56 -4.56 -19.08
CA SER A 192 10.28 -4.53 -19.78
C SER A 192 9.94 -3.14 -20.33
N GLU A 193 9.33 -3.07 -21.50
CA GLU A 193 8.62 -1.87 -21.95
C GLU A 193 7.32 -1.71 -21.14
N VAL A 194 7.16 -0.58 -20.46
CA VAL A 194 6.00 -0.29 -19.62
C VAL A 194 5.09 0.72 -20.31
N VAL A 195 3.82 0.35 -20.47
CA VAL A 195 2.75 1.29 -20.82
C VAL A 195 1.84 1.48 -19.62
N MET A 196 1.74 2.72 -19.14
CA MET A 196 0.93 3.10 -17.99
C MET A 196 -0.37 3.74 -18.46
N LEU A 197 -1.50 3.10 -18.16
CA LEU A 197 -2.84 3.56 -18.55
C LEU A 197 -3.57 4.15 -17.35
N THR A 198 -3.99 5.41 -17.44
CA THR A 198 -4.80 6.04 -16.40
C THR A 198 -6.07 6.66 -16.94
N ARG A 199 -7.14 6.60 -16.12
CA ARG A 199 -8.39 7.32 -16.41
C ARG A 199 -8.26 8.82 -16.14
N SER A 200 -7.55 9.18 -15.06
CA SER A 200 -7.34 10.56 -14.63
C SER A 200 -6.08 11.15 -15.26
N PRO A 201 -5.99 12.49 -15.37
CA PRO A 201 -4.72 13.17 -15.59
C PRO A 201 -3.78 12.88 -14.42
N GLY A 202 -2.51 12.61 -14.71
CA GLY A 202 -1.47 12.46 -13.70
C GLY A 202 -1.38 11.07 -13.05
N LEU A 203 -0.17 10.73 -12.59
CA LEU A 203 0.15 9.63 -11.69
C LEU A 203 0.13 10.10 -10.23
N LEU A 204 -0.07 9.15 -9.31
CA LEU A 204 0.04 9.33 -7.86
C LEU A 204 -0.76 10.53 -7.29
N LYS A 205 -1.95 10.82 -7.85
CA LYS A 205 -2.79 11.98 -7.50
C LYS A 205 -3.16 12.17 -6.01
N THR A 206 -2.91 11.18 -5.17
CA THR A 206 -3.12 11.26 -3.71
C THR A 206 -1.91 11.87 -2.99
N GLN A 207 -0.79 12.06 -3.68
CA GLN A 207 0.38 12.78 -3.20
C GLN A 207 0.17 14.29 -3.37
N ASP A 208 1.10 15.08 -2.84
CA ASP A 208 1.14 16.51 -3.16
C ASP A 208 1.33 16.73 -4.66
N ALA A 209 0.75 17.81 -5.19
CA ALA A 209 0.77 18.10 -6.63
C ALA A 209 2.19 18.28 -7.18
N GLU A 210 3.09 18.87 -6.38
CA GLU A 210 4.49 19.06 -6.79
C GLU A 210 5.21 17.71 -6.91
N ILE A 211 4.97 16.79 -5.97
CA ILE A 211 5.54 15.44 -6.01
C ILE A 211 4.99 14.65 -7.19
N SER A 212 3.67 14.69 -7.42
CA SER A 212 3.03 13.97 -8.52
C SER A 212 3.56 14.42 -9.88
N ARG A 213 3.67 15.74 -10.07
CA ARG A 213 4.20 16.35 -11.29
C ARG A 213 5.64 15.94 -11.54
N ARG A 214 6.54 16.13 -10.55
CA ARG A 214 7.96 15.79 -10.71
C ARG A 214 8.16 14.30 -10.91
N PHE A 215 7.42 13.45 -10.20
CA PHE A 215 7.50 12.01 -10.39
C PHE A 215 7.16 11.61 -11.82
N GLU A 216 6.05 12.12 -12.35
CA GLU A 216 5.63 11.84 -13.73
C GLU A 216 6.64 12.33 -14.76
N GLU A 217 7.21 13.52 -14.58
CA GLU A 217 8.29 14.04 -15.43
C GLU A 217 9.50 13.09 -15.43
N GLN A 218 9.89 12.55 -14.27
CA GLN A 218 11.00 11.60 -14.17
C GLN A 218 10.70 10.28 -14.88
N VAL A 219 9.52 9.70 -14.66
CA VAL A 219 9.20 8.38 -15.22
C VAL A 219 8.80 8.42 -16.70
N SER A 220 8.37 9.58 -17.22
CA SER A 220 8.02 9.76 -18.64
C SER A 220 9.19 9.52 -19.61
N GLY A 221 10.44 9.61 -19.13
CA GLY A 221 11.61 9.23 -19.93
C GLY A 221 11.74 7.73 -20.17
N HIS A 222 10.98 6.91 -19.44
CA HIS A 222 11.12 5.44 -19.45
C HIS A 222 9.78 4.70 -19.65
N TRP A 223 8.64 5.35 -19.40
CA TRP A 223 7.31 4.74 -19.50
C TRP A 223 6.45 5.46 -20.56
N ASP A 224 5.67 4.71 -21.35
CA ASP A 224 4.60 5.27 -22.19
C ASP A 224 3.36 5.53 -21.33
N ILE A 225 3.12 6.79 -20.96
CA ILE A 225 2.00 7.16 -20.08
C ILE A 225 0.83 7.67 -20.91
N ARG A 226 -0.32 6.99 -20.79
CA ARG A 226 -1.54 7.26 -21.53
C ARG A 226 -2.68 7.61 -20.60
N HIS A 227 -2.98 8.91 -20.50
CA HIS A 227 -4.10 9.42 -19.71
C HIS A 227 -5.43 9.39 -20.48
N GLY A 228 -6.54 9.44 -19.74
CA GLY A 228 -7.87 9.59 -20.31
C GLY A 228 -8.36 8.35 -21.05
N TYR A 229 -7.86 7.17 -20.70
CA TYR A 229 -8.25 5.89 -21.30
C TYR A 229 -8.77 4.90 -20.25
N GLN A 230 -9.54 3.94 -20.73
CA GLN A 230 -9.93 2.72 -20.03
C GLN A 230 -9.79 1.53 -20.97
N VAL A 231 -9.62 0.33 -20.42
CA VAL A 231 -9.66 -0.91 -21.21
C VAL A 231 -11.09 -1.14 -21.69
N ALA A 232 -11.24 -1.37 -22.98
CA ALA A 232 -12.51 -1.70 -23.62
C ALA A 232 -12.67 -3.20 -23.82
N SER A 233 -11.61 -3.91 -24.17
CA SER A 233 -11.57 -5.38 -24.24
C SER A 233 -10.13 -5.90 -24.30
N VAL A 234 -9.97 -7.19 -23.99
CA VAL A 234 -8.71 -7.93 -24.14
C VAL A 234 -9.01 -9.19 -24.96
N ARG A 235 -8.18 -9.47 -25.96
CA ARG A 235 -8.27 -10.70 -26.78
C ARG A 235 -6.89 -11.27 -27.06
N SER A 236 -6.80 -12.58 -27.27
CA SER A 236 -5.56 -13.23 -27.67
C SER A 236 -5.12 -12.77 -29.07
N VAL A 237 -3.81 -12.71 -29.29
CA VAL A 237 -3.20 -12.50 -30.61
C VAL A 237 -2.57 -13.81 -31.04
N GLU A 238 -2.73 -14.19 -32.30
CA GLU A 238 -2.09 -15.39 -32.85
C GLU A 238 -0.56 -15.26 -32.75
N SER A 239 0.10 -16.33 -32.32
CA SER A 239 1.55 -16.34 -32.27
C SER A 239 2.12 -16.26 -33.68
N THR A 240 3.01 -15.31 -33.93
CA THR A 240 3.80 -15.24 -35.17
C THR A 240 5.22 -15.72 -34.90
N PRO A 241 6.01 -16.09 -35.93
CA PRO A 241 7.43 -16.40 -35.75
C PRO A 241 8.22 -15.24 -35.11
N GLU A 242 7.78 -14.00 -35.34
CA GLU A 242 8.39 -12.77 -34.79
C GLU A 242 8.18 -12.66 -33.28
N THR A 243 7.11 -13.24 -32.73
CA THR A 243 6.89 -13.30 -31.28
C THR A 243 7.71 -14.38 -30.60
N HIS A 244 8.54 -15.13 -31.34
CA HIS A 244 9.34 -16.25 -30.82
C HIS A 244 8.48 -17.27 -30.06
N GLY A 245 7.23 -17.47 -30.47
CA GLY A 245 6.28 -18.37 -29.79
C GLY A 245 5.68 -17.81 -28.50
N ARG A 246 5.94 -16.56 -28.11
CA ARG A 246 5.29 -15.92 -26.97
C ARG A 246 3.86 -15.55 -27.34
N GLU A 247 2.89 -16.06 -26.58
CA GLU A 247 1.50 -15.62 -26.75
C GLU A 247 1.35 -14.20 -26.18
N ARG A 248 0.51 -13.39 -26.83
CA ARG A 248 0.26 -11.99 -26.48
C ARG A 248 -1.23 -11.72 -26.42
N VAL A 249 -1.58 -10.54 -25.91
CA VAL A 249 -2.95 -10.01 -25.98
C VAL A 249 -2.99 -8.67 -26.67
N CYS A 250 -4.05 -8.45 -27.44
CA CYS A 250 -4.43 -7.16 -27.97
C CYS A 250 -5.44 -6.54 -27.01
N VAL A 251 -5.12 -5.35 -26.51
CA VAL A 251 -5.95 -4.57 -25.61
C VAL A 251 -6.54 -3.41 -26.39
N GLU A 252 -7.87 -3.37 -26.48
CA GLU A 252 -8.58 -2.22 -27.02
C GLU A 252 -8.74 -1.16 -25.93
N LEU A 253 -8.41 0.08 -26.25
CA LEU A 253 -8.49 1.24 -25.38
C LEU A 253 -9.65 2.13 -25.85
N ALA A 254 -10.53 2.47 -24.90
CA ALA A 254 -11.57 3.46 -25.13
C ALA A 254 -11.24 4.75 -24.38
N PRO A 255 -11.54 5.92 -24.96
CA PRO A 255 -11.49 7.17 -24.22
C PRO A 255 -12.47 7.11 -23.05
N VAL A 256 -12.08 7.66 -21.91
CA VAL A 256 -13.04 7.92 -20.83
C VAL A 256 -13.98 9.06 -21.24
N SER A 257 -15.20 9.08 -20.70
CA SER A 257 -16.15 10.16 -20.99
C SER A 257 -15.53 11.54 -20.72
N GLY A 258 -15.65 12.45 -21.69
CA GLY A 258 -15.05 13.79 -21.63
C GLY A 258 -13.58 13.86 -22.10
N SER A 259 -12.96 12.75 -22.49
CA SER A 259 -11.63 12.76 -23.12
C SER A 259 -11.72 13.05 -24.62
N ALA A 260 -10.77 13.82 -25.15
CA ALA A 260 -10.62 14.08 -26.58
C ALA A 260 -9.89 12.96 -27.35
N ASN A 261 -9.49 11.89 -26.65
CA ASN A 261 -8.76 10.77 -27.22
C ASN A 261 -9.60 9.97 -28.21
N ALA A 262 -8.95 9.42 -29.25
CA ALA A 262 -9.55 8.42 -30.13
C ALA A 262 -9.44 7.02 -29.51
N ARG A 263 -10.18 6.05 -30.06
CA ARG A 263 -9.91 4.63 -29.76
C ARG A 263 -8.51 4.25 -30.23
N ALA A 264 -7.86 3.36 -29.49
CA ALA A 264 -6.55 2.84 -29.82
C ALA A 264 -6.47 1.35 -29.43
N SER A 265 -5.50 0.63 -29.96
CA SER A 265 -5.18 -0.72 -29.53
C SER A 265 -3.69 -0.81 -29.17
N ILE A 266 -3.36 -1.77 -28.33
CA ILE A 266 -1.98 -2.06 -27.94
C ILE A 266 -1.81 -3.58 -27.76
N GLU A 267 -0.75 -4.13 -28.34
CA GLU A 267 -0.35 -5.51 -28.08
C GLU A 267 0.69 -5.56 -26.96
N VAL A 268 0.46 -6.44 -25.98
CA VAL A 268 1.33 -6.63 -24.81
C VAL A 268 1.39 -8.12 -24.44
N ASP A 269 2.41 -8.49 -23.68
CA ASP A 269 2.53 -9.88 -23.18
C ASP A 269 1.59 -10.12 -21.99
N LEU A 270 1.33 -9.06 -21.23
CA LEU A 270 0.56 -9.09 -19.98
C LEU A 270 -0.11 -7.74 -19.69
N VAL A 271 -1.28 -7.80 -19.05
CA VAL A 271 -2.00 -6.64 -18.52
C VAL A 271 -2.04 -6.74 -16.99
N LEU A 272 -1.61 -5.71 -16.28
CA LEU A 272 -1.71 -5.60 -14.83
C LEU A 272 -2.83 -4.62 -14.43
N MET A 273 -3.87 -5.14 -13.80
CA MET A 273 -4.96 -4.36 -13.20
C MET A 273 -4.55 -3.87 -11.81
N ALA A 274 -4.18 -2.60 -11.73
CA ALA A 274 -3.78 -1.89 -10.50
C ALA A 274 -4.75 -0.73 -10.19
N THR A 275 -6.05 -0.97 -10.38
CA THR A 275 -7.09 0.09 -10.32
C THR A 275 -7.55 0.44 -8.90
N GLY A 276 -7.20 -0.37 -7.91
CA GLY A 276 -7.55 -0.18 -6.51
C GLY A 276 -7.85 -1.50 -5.80
N ARG A 277 -8.24 -1.41 -4.54
CA ARG A 277 -8.63 -2.54 -3.70
C ARG A 277 -9.98 -2.29 -3.05
N ARG A 278 -10.77 -3.35 -2.85
CA ARG A 278 -12.05 -3.31 -2.14
C ARG A 278 -12.00 -4.13 -0.86
N PRO A 279 -12.62 -3.66 0.25
CA PRO A 279 -12.72 -4.46 1.47
C PRO A 279 -13.50 -5.75 1.20
N ASN A 280 -13.17 -6.82 1.94
CA ASN A 280 -13.79 -8.15 1.77
C ASN A 280 -15.14 -8.31 2.48
N THR A 281 -15.82 -7.22 2.83
CA THR A 281 -17.12 -7.24 3.53
C THR A 281 -18.22 -7.91 2.74
N ASP A 282 -18.17 -7.86 1.41
CA ASP A 282 -19.14 -8.52 0.54
C ASP A 282 -19.02 -10.05 0.51
N LEU A 283 -17.90 -10.60 1.01
CA LEU A 283 -17.66 -12.05 1.14
C LEU A 283 -18.03 -12.60 2.53
N LEU A 284 -18.49 -11.75 3.46
CA LEU A 284 -18.75 -12.12 4.85
C LEU A 284 -20.24 -12.14 5.21
N ASN A 285 -21.14 -11.98 4.24
CA ASN A 285 -22.58 -11.83 4.47
C ASN A 285 -22.94 -10.78 5.55
N ILE A 286 -22.29 -9.61 5.50
CA ILE A 286 -22.46 -8.56 6.52
C ILE A 286 -23.93 -8.12 6.69
N LYS A 287 -24.76 -8.28 5.66
CA LYS A 287 -26.21 -7.99 5.73
C LYS A 287 -26.91 -8.75 6.87
N ALA A 288 -26.49 -9.97 7.20
CA ALA A 288 -27.05 -10.75 8.30
C ALA A 288 -26.77 -10.15 9.70
N THR A 289 -25.81 -9.22 9.80
CA THR A 289 -25.40 -8.61 11.08
C THR A 289 -26.02 -7.25 11.35
N GLY A 290 -26.47 -6.54 10.31
CA GLY A 290 -26.86 -5.13 10.43
C GLY A 290 -25.70 -4.16 10.67
N PHE A 291 -24.43 -4.59 10.59
CA PHE A 291 -23.27 -3.70 10.76
C PHE A 291 -23.26 -2.57 9.73
N ASP A 292 -22.87 -1.39 10.19
CA ASP A 292 -22.79 -0.19 9.38
C ASP A 292 -21.62 -0.29 8.39
N LEU A 293 -21.91 -0.02 7.12
CA LEU A 293 -20.91 0.10 6.07
C LEU A 293 -20.74 1.56 5.63
N ALA A 294 -19.50 1.93 5.33
CA ALA A 294 -19.21 3.15 4.58
C ALA A 294 -19.65 2.99 3.11
N VAL A 295 -19.72 4.10 2.37
CA VAL A 295 -20.16 4.10 0.96
C VAL A 295 -19.32 3.18 0.07
N ASN A 296 -18.04 3.01 0.37
CA ASN A 296 -17.13 2.12 -0.35
C ASN A 296 -17.09 0.68 0.20
N GLY A 297 -18.02 0.33 1.08
CA GLY A 297 -18.17 -1.02 1.63
C GLY A 297 -17.28 -1.34 2.83
N ARG A 298 -16.48 -0.40 3.36
CA ARG A 298 -15.71 -0.65 4.60
C ARG A 298 -16.63 -0.80 5.81
N LEU A 299 -16.28 -1.66 6.76
CA LEU A 299 -16.93 -1.70 8.07
C LEU A 299 -16.67 -0.39 8.81
N ARG A 300 -17.73 0.24 9.32
CA ARG A 300 -17.57 1.42 10.17
C ARG A 300 -17.19 0.98 11.58
N VAL A 301 -16.19 1.68 12.12
CA VAL A 301 -15.74 1.53 13.50
C VAL A 301 -15.74 2.87 14.22
N ASP A 302 -15.81 2.86 15.54
CA ASP A 302 -15.47 4.04 16.33
C ASP A 302 -13.95 4.18 16.51
N LYS A 303 -13.53 5.25 17.20
CA LYS A 303 -12.11 5.51 17.50
C LYS A 303 -11.43 4.42 18.33
N TYR A 304 -12.16 3.47 18.90
CA TYR A 304 -11.64 2.35 19.69
C TYR A 304 -11.60 1.03 18.89
N GLN A 305 -11.90 1.07 17.59
CA GLN A 305 -12.01 -0.08 16.68
C GLN A 305 -13.23 -0.99 16.92
N ARG A 306 -14.28 -0.52 17.61
CA ARG A 306 -15.53 -1.27 17.77
C ARG A 306 -16.42 -1.11 16.54
N VAL A 307 -16.93 -2.21 16.00
CA VAL A 307 -17.84 -2.19 14.83
C VAL A 307 -19.16 -1.52 15.19
N LEU A 308 -19.68 -0.68 14.30
CA LEU A 308 -20.92 0.07 14.53
C LEU A 308 -22.14 -0.64 13.95
N THR A 309 -23.28 -0.49 14.63
CA THR A 309 -24.63 -0.85 14.15
C THR A 309 -25.57 0.30 14.49
N GLY A 310 -26.22 0.90 13.48
CA GLY A 310 -27.09 2.07 13.70
C GLY A 310 -26.36 3.26 14.34
N GLY A 311 -25.06 3.42 14.05
CA GLY A 311 -24.18 4.45 14.60
C GLY A 311 -23.69 4.19 16.03
N ARG A 312 -23.99 3.02 16.62
CA ARG A 312 -23.60 2.67 17.99
C ARG A 312 -22.62 1.49 18.02
N PRO A 313 -21.65 1.45 18.95
CA PRO A 313 -20.74 0.32 19.07
C PRO A 313 -21.47 -0.99 19.37
N THR A 314 -21.11 -2.04 18.63
CA THR A 314 -21.60 -3.41 18.82
C THR A 314 -20.73 -4.09 19.88
N THR A 315 -21.34 -4.58 20.94
CA THR A 315 -20.62 -5.18 22.07
C THR A 315 -19.76 -6.36 21.63
N GLY A 316 -18.45 -6.27 21.89
CA GLY A 316 -17.47 -7.31 21.61
C GLY A 316 -17.26 -7.64 20.13
N VAL A 317 -17.60 -6.74 19.20
CA VAL A 317 -17.24 -6.89 17.79
C VAL A 317 -16.30 -5.76 17.40
N TRP A 318 -15.15 -6.13 16.86
CA TRP A 318 -14.06 -5.22 16.52
C TRP A 318 -13.65 -5.42 15.07
N ALA A 319 -13.03 -4.41 14.46
CA ALA A 319 -12.44 -4.54 13.13
C ALA A 319 -11.12 -3.77 13.01
N LEU A 320 -10.21 -4.30 12.20
CA LEU A 320 -8.90 -3.71 11.94
C LEU A 320 -8.40 -3.98 10.52
N GLY A 321 -7.50 -3.13 10.05
CA GLY A 321 -6.89 -3.20 8.72
C GLY A 321 -7.86 -2.79 7.63
N ASP A 322 -7.54 -3.18 6.39
CA ASP A 322 -8.22 -2.70 5.17
C ASP A 322 -9.74 -2.94 5.13
N ILE A 323 -10.27 -3.82 5.97
CA ILE A 323 -11.71 -4.09 6.07
C ILE A 323 -12.48 -2.89 6.65
N SER A 324 -11.82 -2.07 7.49
CA SER A 324 -12.44 -0.94 8.21
C SER A 324 -11.65 0.37 8.07
N SER A 325 -10.34 0.32 7.85
CA SER A 325 -9.46 1.49 7.87
C SER A 325 -9.57 2.32 6.59
N ASP A 326 -9.48 3.65 6.75
CA ASP A 326 -9.36 4.57 5.62
C ASP A 326 -7.98 4.45 4.93
N PHE A 327 -6.96 4.02 5.69
CA PHE A 327 -5.59 3.81 5.22
C PHE A 327 -5.30 2.31 5.04
N GLN A 328 -5.23 1.86 3.78
CA GLN A 328 -4.94 0.46 3.45
C GLN A 328 -3.43 0.18 3.49
N LEU A 329 -2.85 0.28 4.69
CA LEU A 329 -1.41 0.22 4.94
C LEU A 329 -1.09 -0.75 6.08
N LYS A 330 -0.04 -1.56 5.90
CA LYS A 330 0.33 -2.58 6.89
C LYS A 330 0.67 -1.99 8.26
N HIS A 331 1.40 -0.88 8.33
CA HIS A 331 1.75 -0.25 9.61
C HIS A 331 0.53 0.34 10.32
N VAL A 332 -0.51 0.75 9.59
CA VAL A 332 -1.80 1.15 10.19
C VAL A 332 -2.51 -0.06 10.78
N ALA A 333 -2.62 -1.15 10.02
CA ALA A 333 -3.22 -2.39 10.53
C ALA A 333 -2.46 -2.94 11.75
N ASN A 334 -1.13 -2.78 11.81
CA ASN A 334 -0.33 -3.14 12.98
C ASN A 334 -0.61 -2.23 14.18
N HIS A 335 -0.78 -0.91 13.97
CA HIS A 335 -1.16 0.03 15.02
C HIS A 335 -2.56 -0.30 15.56
N GLU A 336 -3.54 -0.48 14.69
CA GLU A 336 -4.90 -0.87 15.05
C GLU A 336 -4.93 -2.22 15.78
N ALA A 337 -4.11 -3.19 15.38
CA ALA A 337 -4.00 -4.47 16.08
C ALA A 337 -3.47 -4.34 17.52
N ARG A 338 -2.54 -3.42 17.79
CA ARG A 338 -2.10 -3.12 19.17
C ARG A 338 -3.24 -2.49 19.98
N THR A 339 -4.00 -1.58 19.36
CA THR A 339 -5.18 -0.95 19.98
C THR A 339 -6.25 -1.98 20.31
N VAL A 340 -6.63 -2.83 19.35
CA VAL A 340 -7.61 -3.91 19.54
C VAL A 340 -7.12 -4.90 20.58
N SER A 341 -5.85 -5.32 20.54
CA SER A 341 -5.28 -6.23 21.54
C SER A 341 -5.39 -5.66 22.96
N HIS A 342 -5.13 -4.36 23.16
CA HIS A 342 -5.33 -3.72 24.46
C HIS A 342 -6.82 -3.69 24.85
N ASN A 343 -7.68 -3.26 23.92
CA ASN A 343 -9.10 -3.03 24.19
C ASN A 343 -9.88 -4.33 24.47
N LEU A 344 -9.50 -5.45 23.85
CA LEU A 344 -10.07 -6.77 24.12
C LEU A 344 -9.85 -7.23 25.57
N LEU A 345 -8.73 -6.83 26.19
CA LEU A 345 -8.35 -7.25 27.54
C LEU A 345 -8.77 -6.24 28.61
N ASN A 346 -9.03 -5.00 28.21
CA ASN A 346 -9.28 -3.87 29.11
C ASN A 346 -10.56 -3.12 28.71
N PRO A 347 -11.75 -3.77 28.79
CA PRO A 347 -13.01 -3.17 28.33
C PRO A 347 -13.38 -1.87 29.06
N GLU A 348 -12.89 -1.69 30.28
CA GLU A 348 -13.11 -0.48 31.10
C GLU A 348 -12.10 0.65 30.83
N GLN A 349 -11.03 0.40 30.07
CA GLN A 349 -9.94 1.35 29.82
C GLN A 349 -9.51 1.34 28.36
N LEU A 350 -10.47 1.68 27.48
CA LEU A 350 -10.26 1.67 26.03
C LEU A 350 -9.24 2.73 25.59
N ARG A 351 -8.34 2.32 24.69
CA ARG A 351 -7.40 3.19 23.98
C ARG A 351 -7.93 3.51 22.60
N ALA A 352 -7.91 4.79 22.25
CA ALA A 352 -8.27 5.23 20.90
C ALA A 352 -7.12 4.96 19.93
N SER A 353 -7.44 4.62 18.69
CA SER A 353 -6.50 4.61 17.58
C SER A 353 -6.23 6.05 17.15
N ASP A 354 -4.96 6.42 17.04
CA ASP A 354 -4.53 7.74 16.54
C ASP A 354 -3.97 7.59 15.13
N GLN A 355 -4.64 8.23 14.16
CA GLN A 355 -4.28 8.18 12.75
C GLN A 355 -3.96 9.56 12.18
N ARG A 356 -3.64 10.55 13.03
CA ARG A 356 -3.35 11.93 12.58
C ARG A 356 -2.12 12.02 11.67
N PHE A 357 -1.10 11.19 11.91
CA PHE A 357 0.19 11.27 11.23
C PHE A 357 0.57 9.93 10.59
N VAL A 358 -0.37 9.32 9.88
CA VAL A 358 -0.10 8.09 9.12
C VAL A 358 0.84 8.41 7.95
N PRO A 359 2.04 7.79 7.89
CA PRO A 359 2.93 7.98 6.77
C PRO A 359 2.58 7.04 5.61
N GLU A 360 2.95 7.44 4.40
CA GLU A 360 2.87 6.63 3.18
C GLU A 360 4.22 6.64 2.48
N ALA A 361 4.55 5.53 1.80
CA ALA A 361 5.74 5.45 0.94
C ALA A 361 5.42 4.69 -0.35
N VAL A 362 6.04 5.11 -1.45
CA VAL A 362 6.00 4.46 -2.76
C VAL A 362 7.43 4.09 -3.12
N PHE A 363 7.66 2.79 -3.32
CA PHE A 363 8.99 2.22 -3.51
C PHE A 363 9.34 2.12 -5.00
N THR A 364 9.39 3.29 -5.62
CA THR A 364 9.86 3.53 -6.99
C THR A 364 11.29 4.06 -6.96
N ARG A 365 11.85 4.36 -8.15
CA ARG A 365 13.07 5.14 -8.29
C ARG A 365 12.78 6.40 -9.11
N PRO A 366 12.78 7.60 -8.50
CA PRO A 366 13.04 7.89 -7.08
C PRO A 366 11.95 7.35 -6.14
N GLN A 367 12.29 7.13 -4.86
CA GLN A 367 11.29 6.78 -3.83
C GLN A 367 10.43 8.00 -3.50
N ILE A 368 9.21 7.78 -3.03
CA ILE A 368 8.35 8.85 -2.51
C ILE A 368 7.93 8.49 -1.10
N ALA A 369 7.87 9.48 -0.21
CA ALA A 369 7.28 9.36 1.10
C ALA A 369 6.51 10.62 1.49
N LYS A 370 5.42 10.46 2.24
CA LYS A 370 4.69 11.59 2.80
C LYS A 370 4.11 11.28 4.18
N VAL A 371 3.78 12.33 4.92
CA VAL A 371 2.94 12.29 6.12
C VAL A 371 2.14 13.60 6.22
N GLY A 372 0.91 13.52 6.74
CA GLY A 372 0.06 14.68 6.93
C GLY A 372 -0.60 15.20 5.65
N MET A 373 -0.93 16.49 5.64
CA MET A 373 -1.73 17.13 4.60
C MET A 373 -0.89 17.46 3.36
N THR A 374 -1.50 17.38 2.17
CA THR A 374 -0.98 18.07 0.98
C THR A 374 -1.12 19.59 1.14
N GLU A 375 -0.40 20.38 0.33
CA GLU A 375 -0.50 21.84 0.41
C GLU A 375 -1.94 22.32 0.19
N ALA A 376 -2.65 21.75 -0.79
CA ALA A 376 -4.05 22.07 -1.04
C ALA A 376 -4.96 21.75 0.16
N GLN A 377 -4.73 20.62 0.83
CA GLN A 377 -5.47 20.25 2.04
C GLN A 377 -5.16 21.18 3.21
N ALA A 378 -3.88 21.53 3.40
CA ALA A 378 -3.43 22.42 4.46
C ALA A 378 -3.97 23.84 4.28
N LEU A 379 -3.95 24.39 3.06
CA LEU A 379 -4.53 25.69 2.74
C LEU A 379 -6.04 25.72 3.01
N ALA A 380 -6.76 24.67 2.60
CA ALA A 380 -8.19 24.55 2.87
C ALA A 380 -8.48 24.42 4.38
N ASP A 381 -7.65 23.70 5.13
CA ASP A 381 -7.76 23.60 6.59
C ASP A 381 -7.44 24.92 7.29
N GLY A 382 -6.38 25.59 6.85
CA GLY A 382 -5.97 26.89 7.37
C GLY A 382 -7.04 27.96 7.20
N ALA A 383 -7.67 28.01 6.02
CA ALA A 383 -8.79 28.90 5.76
C ALA A 383 -9.99 28.63 6.69
N ARG A 384 -10.27 27.36 7.04
CA ARG A 384 -11.35 27.02 7.98
C ARG A 384 -11.04 27.38 9.42
N ARG A 385 -9.77 27.23 9.82
CA ARG A 385 -9.33 27.44 11.21
C ARG A 385 -8.85 28.87 11.50
N GLY A 386 -8.65 29.67 10.46
CA GLY A 386 -8.06 31.01 10.59
C GLY A 386 -6.56 30.98 10.91
N ILE A 387 -5.84 29.96 10.43
CA ILE A 387 -4.38 29.85 10.60
C ILE A 387 -3.67 30.10 9.27
N GLU A 388 -2.52 30.76 9.33
CA GLU A 388 -1.68 30.99 8.15
C GLU A 388 -0.80 29.76 7.89
N VAL A 389 -0.74 29.30 6.64
CA VAL A 389 0.04 28.15 6.20
C VAL A 389 1.24 28.64 5.41
N VAL A 390 2.43 28.10 5.72
CA VAL A 390 3.67 28.36 5.00
C VAL A 390 4.25 27.07 4.46
N THR A 391 4.94 27.17 3.32
CA THR A 391 5.60 26.03 2.66
C THR A 391 7.06 26.32 2.38
N ALA A 392 7.86 25.27 2.34
CA ALA A 392 9.25 25.30 1.92
C ALA A 392 9.51 24.11 0.99
N ILE A 393 10.26 24.35 -0.09
CA ILE A 393 10.69 23.34 -1.04
C ILE A 393 12.21 23.40 -1.10
N GLN A 394 12.85 22.25 -0.91
CA GLN A 394 14.30 22.09 -0.95
C GLN A 394 14.66 20.94 -1.88
N ASP A 395 15.45 21.22 -2.92
CA ASP A 395 15.93 20.18 -3.82
C ASP A 395 17.11 19.42 -3.19
N TYR A 396 17.23 18.11 -3.42
CA TYR A 396 18.34 17.30 -2.89
C TYR A 396 19.69 17.84 -3.34
N GLY A 397 19.81 18.16 -4.64
CA GLY A 397 21.00 18.75 -5.28
C GLY A 397 21.43 20.13 -4.75
N SER A 398 20.69 20.72 -3.80
CA SER A 398 21.13 21.93 -3.08
C SER A 398 22.06 21.66 -1.89
N THR A 399 22.26 20.39 -1.53
CA THR A 399 23.07 19.96 -0.38
C THR A 399 24.33 19.22 -0.82
N ALA A 400 25.36 19.19 0.04
CA ALA A 400 26.63 18.53 -0.28
C ALA A 400 26.47 17.03 -0.61
N TYR A 401 25.59 16.32 0.10
CA TYR A 401 25.30 14.92 -0.24
C TYR A 401 24.54 14.79 -1.56
N GLY A 402 23.67 15.75 -1.89
CA GLY A 402 23.03 15.83 -3.21
C GLY A 402 24.03 16.04 -4.35
N TRP A 403 25.06 16.87 -4.14
CA TRP A 403 26.15 17.04 -5.11
C TRP A 403 26.90 15.74 -5.33
N ALA A 404 27.21 15.00 -4.27
CA ALA A 404 27.87 13.70 -4.37
C ALA A 404 27.08 12.67 -5.19
N MET A 405 25.75 12.79 -5.24
CA MET A 405 24.86 11.92 -6.04
C MET A 405 24.61 12.44 -7.46
N GLU A 406 25.08 13.65 -7.79
CA GLU A 406 24.67 14.43 -8.97
C GLU A 406 23.12 14.44 -9.08
N ASP A 407 22.44 14.68 -7.96
CA ASP A 407 20.98 14.61 -7.90
C ASP A 407 20.33 15.84 -8.55
N THR A 408 19.42 15.59 -9.49
CA THR A 408 18.68 16.62 -10.24
C THR A 408 17.16 16.51 -10.09
N SER A 409 16.67 15.59 -9.27
CA SER A 409 15.24 15.21 -9.24
C SER A 409 14.64 15.18 -7.84
N GLY A 410 15.45 14.90 -6.83
CA GLY A 410 15.02 14.75 -5.45
C GLY A 410 14.56 16.08 -4.85
N VAL A 411 13.53 16.02 -4.01
CA VAL A 411 12.89 17.18 -3.39
C VAL A 411 12.31 16.84 -2.02
N VAL A 412 12.43 17.77 -1.08
CA VAL A 412 11.66 17.83 0.16
C VAL A 412 10.71 19.02 0.08
N LYS A 413 9.43 18.79 0.36
CA LYS A 413 8.43 19.82 0.56
C LYS A 413 7.85 19.72 1.97
N LEU A 414 7.98 20.79 2.73
CA LEU A 414 7.41 20.91 4.08
C LEU A 414 6.29 21.93 4.08
N ILE A 415 5.28 21.67 4.91
CA ILE A 415 4.10 22.51 5.10
C ILE A 415 3.91 22.69 6.60
N ALA A 416 3.80 23.93 7.08
CA ALA A 416 3.69 24.25 8.49
C ALA A 416 2.62 25.32 8.76
N GLU A 417 2.09 25.31 9.97
CA GLU A 417 1.38 26.45 10.53
C GLU A 417 2.39 27.54 10.90
N LYS A 418 2.16 28.76 10.42
CA LYS A 418 3.13 29.86 10.56
C LYS A 418 3.44 30.20 12.01
N ASP A 419 2.42 30.36 12.84
CA ASP A 419 2.59 30.90 14.19
C ASP A 419 3.09 29.87 15.19
N SER A 420 2.63 28.62 15.10
CA SER A 420 3.05 27.55 16.00
C SER A 420 4.35 26.87 15.56
N GLY A 421 4.71 26.98 14.27
CA GLY A 421 5.81 26.24 13.67
C GLY A 421 5.57 24.73 13.55
N LEU A 422 4.38 24.23 13.90
CA LEU A 422 4.04 22.82 13.81
C LEU A 422 3.87 22.41 12.35
N LEU A 423 4.48 21.28 11.98
CA LEU A 423 4.33 20.69 10.66
C LEU A 423 2.88 20.19 10.46
N LEU A 424 2.28 20.58 9.36
CA LEU A 424 0.96 20.12 8.89
C LEU A 424 1.10 19.00 7.86
N GLY A 425 2.22 18.97 7.13
CA GLY A 425 2.54 17.92 6.17
C GLY A 425 3.99 17.95 5.71
N ALA A 426 4.48 16.79 5.32
CA ALA A 426 5.81 16.61 4.76
C ALA A 426 5.75 15.63 3.59
N HIS A 427 6.44 15.98 2.51
CA HIS A 427 6.46 15.22 1.27
C HIS A 427 7.88 15.17 0.74
N ILE A 428 8.36 13.98 0.42
CA ILE A 428 9.73 13.74 -0.01
C ILE A 428 9.69 12.85 -1.24
N MET A 429 10.46 13.21 -2.27
CA MET A 429 10.76 12.34 -3.40
C MET A 429 12.27 12.31 -3.58
N GLY A 430 12.89 11.15 -3.71
CA GLY A 430 14.33 11.05 -3.91
C GLY A 430 14.92 9.75 -3.39
N HIS A 431 16.25 9.67 -3.38
CA HIS A 431 16.98 8.58 -2.74
C HIS A 431 16.58 8.46 -1.26
N GLU A 432 16.31 7.25 -0.77
CA GLU A 432 15.96 6.97 0.62
C GLU A 432 14.81 7.81 1.24
N ALA A 433 13.89 8.34 0.42
CA ALA A 433 12.75 9.13 0.91
C ALA A 433 11.94 8.40 1.99
N SER A 434 11.80 7.07 1.86
CA SER A 434 11.08 6.23 2.83
C SER A 434 11.75 6.15 4.21
N LEU A 435 13.04 6.45 4.32
CA LEU A 435 13.77 6.56 5.59
C LEU A 435 13.81 8.02 6.06
N LEU A 436 14.06 8.94 5.12
CA LEU A 436 14.24 10.37 5.38
C LEU A 436 12.99 11.05 5.98
N ILE A 437 11.81 10.49 5.75
CA ILE A 437 10.54 10.98 6.32
C ILE A 437 10.42 10.72 7.83
N GLN A 438 11.17 9.74 8.38
CA GLN A 438 10.98 9.26 9.75
C GLN A 438 11.16 10.34 10.84
N PRO A 439 12.17 11.22 10.79
CA PRO A 439 12.30 12.32 11.74
C PRO A 439 11.11 13.30 11.71
N LEU A 440 10.52 13.53 10.53
CA LEU A 440 9.36 14.43 10.37
C LEU A 440 8.10 13.80 10.98
N ILE A 441 7.92 12.49 10.83
CA ILE A 441 6.85 11.74 11.50
C ILE A 441 7.00 11.83 13.03
N GLN A 442 8.22 11.71 13.55
CA GLN A 442 8.49 11.85 14.98
C GLN A 442 8.15 13.26 15.45
N ALA A 443 8.61 14.30 14.75
CA ALA A 443 8.32 15.69 15.09
C ALA A 443 6.81 15.96 15.16
N MET A 444 6.05 15.52 14.15
CA MET A 444 4.59 15.66 14.14
C MET A 444 3.93 14.88 15.29
N SER A 445 4.36 13.64 15.53
CA SER A 445 3.78 12.77 16.56
C SER A 445 3.98 13.29 17.98
N PHE A 446 5.10 13.98 18.24
CA PHE A 446 5.46 14.51 19.54
C PHE A 446 5.23 16.03 19.68
N GLY A 447 4.71 16.69 18.64
CA GLY A 447 4.40 18.12 18.67
C GLY A 447 5.64 19.02 18.71
N LEU A 448 6.73 18.61 18.04
CA LEU A 448 7.95 19.39 17.91
C LEU A 448 7.81 20.40 16.77
N ASP A 449 8.04 21.68 17.05
CA ASP A 449 8.00 22.73 16.04
C ASP A 449 9.25 22.69 15.12
N ALA A 450 9.10 23.26 13.93
CA ALA A 450 10.12 23.21 12.88
C ALA A 450 11.46 23.85 13.28
N ARG A 451 11.44 24.95 14.06
CA ARG A 451 12.68 25.65 14.47
C ARG A 451 13.44 24.83 15.51
N THR A 452 12.73 24.31 16.51
CA THR A 452 13.33 23.45 17.53
C THR A 452 13.85 22.15 16.89
N MET A 453 13.13 21.57 15.94
CA MET A 453 13.59 20.40 15.19
C MET A 453 14.88 20.68 14.41
N ALA A 454 14.96 21.83 13.71
CA ALA A 454 16.13 22.14 12.90
C ALA A 454 17.38 22.44 13.75
N ARG A 455 17.23 23.11 14.90
CA ARG A 455 18.37 23.66 15.67
C ARG A 455 18.66 22.95 17.00
N GLY A 456 17.73 22.15 17.50
CA GLY A 456 17.83 21.53 18.83
C GLY A 456 18.72 20.28 18.90
N GLN A 457 19.24 19.82 17.76
CA GLN A 457 20.02 18.59 17.64
C GLN A 457 21.09 18.73 16.55
N TYR A 458 22.00 17.75 16.43
CA TYR A 458 23.06 17.77 15.43
C TYR A 458 22.68 17.03 14.16
N TRP A 459 22.89 17.64 13.00
CA TRP A 459 22.80 16.99 11.71
C TRP A 459 24.18 16.49 11.28
N ILE A 460 24.25 15.24 10.82
CA ILE A 460 25.51 14.67 10.31
C ILE A 460 25.86 15.37 9.00
N HIS A 461 27.13 15.73 8.83
CA HIS A 461 27.62 16.40 7.64
C HIS A 461 28.82 15.66 7.01
N PRO A 462 28.84 15.44 5.68
CA PRO A 462 27.70 15.56 4.77
C PRO A 462 26.76 14.35 4.91
N ALA A 463 25.45 14.57 5.00
CA ALA A 463 24.46 13.50 4.97
C ALA A 463 23.15 13.93 4.30
N LEU A 464 22.40 12.96 3.78
CA LEU A 464 21.13 13.23 3.12
C LEU A 464 20.11 13.94 4.02
N THR A 465 20.17 13.72 5.34
CA THR A 465 19.30 14.37 6.33
C THR A 465 19.39 15.90 6.33
N GLU A 466 20.50 16.49 5.88
CA GLU A 466 20.66 17.95 5.81
C GLU A 466 19.69 18.62 4.83
N VAL A 467 19.14 17.90 3.84
CA VAL A 467 18.08 18.48 2.97
C VAL A 467 16.79 18.73 3.75
N VAL A 468 16.50 17.89 4.75
CA VAL A 468 15.38 18.11 5.67
C VAL A 468 15.67 19.29 6.59
N GLU A 469 16.89 19.39 7.14
CA GLU A 469 17.32 20.54 7.93
C GLU A 469 17.15 21.85 7.15
N ASN A 470 17.68 21.92 5.94
CA ASN A 470 17.60 23.10 5.09
C ASN A 470 16.14 23.46 4.74
N ALA A 471 15.29 22.46 4.49
CA ALA A 471 13.87 22.68 4.27
C ALA A 471 13.19 23.25 5.53
N LEU A 472 13.50 22.73 6.71
CA LEU A 472 12.98 23.23 7.99
C LEU A 472 13.40 24.68 8.24
N LEU A 473 14.67 25.01 8.01
CA LEU A 473 15.22 26.37 8.15
C LEU A 473 14.62 27.36 7.14
N SER A 474 14.17 26.87 5.98
CA SER A 474 13.55 27.68 4.93
C SER A 474 12.07 27.98 5.16
N LEU A 475 11.43 27.32 6.13
CA LEU A 475 10.05 27.61 6.51
C LEU A 475 9.96 29.00 7.15
N LYS A 476 9.07 29.85 6.63
CA LYS A 476 8.80 31.20 7.14
C LYS A 476 7.86 31.20 8.35
N VAL A 477 8.15 30.36 9.34
CA VAL A 477 7.42 30.31 10.63
C VAL A 477 7.85 31.45 11.55
N SER A 478 6.97 31.88 12.47
CA SER A 478 7.13 33.04 13.37
C SER A 478 8.24 32.85 14.41
#